data_AF-A0A4S4B9C8-F1
#
_entry.id   AF-A0A4S4B9C8-F1
#
_cell.length_a   1.000
_cell.length_b   1.000
_cell.length_c   1.000
_cell.angle_alpha   90.00
_cell.angle_beta   90.00
_cell.angle_gamma   90.00
#
_symmetry.space_group_name_H-M   'P 1'
#
loop_
_entity.id
_entity.type
_entity.pdbx_description
1 polymer ?
#
loop_
_entity_poly.entity_id
_entity_poly.type
_entity_poly.pdbx_seq_one_letter_code
_entity_poly.pdbx_strand_id
1 'polypeptide(L)'
;MNTRTPTPGMVRLTHLIYALHAFAVFSALLGSATIILSFVASLPSLAAIVLNYWNRGAVRDTWLDSHFSWQIRTFWWTLAWIVIATVLVFTLIGIPFALAAFVIVSAWVVYRVVRGWWRLADGQPMPEKTD
;
A
#
# COMPACT_ATOMS: atom_id res chain seq x y z
N MET A 1 -14.10 18.35 14.89
CA MET A 1 -15.04 17.71 13.94
C MET A 1 -15.50 16.41 14.58
N ASN A 2 -16.82 16.20 14.77
CA ASN A 2 -17.32 14.93 15.33
C ASN A 2 -17.16 13.84 14.28
N THR A 3 -16.09 13.05 14.39
CA THR A 3 -15.90 11.89 13.52
C THR A 3 -16.88 10.80 13.93
N ARG A 4 -17.53 10.17 12.94
CA ARG A 4 -18.38 9.00 13.18
C ARG A 4 -17.49 7.85 13.67
N THR A 5 -18.00 7.10 14.65
CA THR A 5 -17.35 5.86 15.08
C THR A 5 -17.46 4.82 13.97
N PRO A 6 -16.35 4.27 13.44
CA PRO A 6 -16.41 3.26 12.40
C PRO A 6 -17.01 1.95 12.93
N THR A 7 -17.66 1.20 12.05
CA THR A 7 -18.20 -0.11 12.41
C THR A 7 -17.07 -1.13 12.62
N PRO A 8 -17.24 -2.12 13.51
CA PRO A 8 -16.24 -3.17 13.70
C PRO A 8 -15.91 -3.97 12.43
N GLY A 9 -16.86 -4.05 11.48
CA GLY A 9 -16.63 -4.67 10.17
C GLY A 9 -15.64 -3.88 9.32
N MET A 10 -15.74 -2.55 9.31
CA MET A 10 -14.81 -1.70 8.55
C MET A 10 -13.40 -1.68 9.16
N VAL A 11 -13.28 -1.76 10.48
CA VAL A 11 -11.96 -1.93 11.13
C VAL A 11 -11.31 -3.25 10.71
N ARG A 12 -12.06 -4.36 10.74
CA ARG A 12 -11.59 -5.69 10.27
C ARG A 12 -11.22 -5.68 8.79
N LEU A 13 -12.03 -5.04 7.95
CA LEU A 13 -11.71 -4.87 6.52
C LEU A 13 -10.41 -4.08 6.34
N THR A 14 -10.18 -3.03 7.12
CA THR A 14 -8.95 -2.23 7.01
C THR A 14 -7.72 -3.06 7.40
N HIS A 15 -7.83 -3.92 8.40
CA HIS A 15 -6.77 -4.90 8.73
C HIS A 15 -6.53 -5.89 7.59
N LEU A 16 -7.59 -6.43 6.98
CA LEU A 16 -7.47 -7.31 5.83
C LEU A 16 -6.75 -6.61 4.66
N ILE A 17 -7.08 -5.36 4.38
CA ILE A 17 -6.42 -4.56 3.32
C ILE A 17 -4.92 -4.39 3.61
N TYR A 18 -4.53 -4.11 4.87
CA TYR A 18 -3.12 -4.08 5.25
C TYR A 18 -2.44 -5.45 5.09
N ALA A 19 -3.11 -6.54 5.47
CA ALA A 19 -2.59 -7.89 5.32
C ALA A 19 -2.36 -8.26 3.84
N LEU A 20 -3.28 -7.89 2.95
CA LEU A 20 -3.16 -8.10 1.52
C LEU A 20 -1.95 -7.35 0.93
N HIS A 21 -1.75 -6.09 1.32
CA HIS A 21 -0.55 -5.33 0.90
C HIS A 21 0.73 -5.92 1.51
N ALA A 22 0.73 -6.30 2.78
CA ALA A 22 1.89 -6.91 3.42
C ALA A 22 2.29 -8.22 2.76
N PHE A 23 1.32 -9.07 2.43
CA PHE A 23 1.55 -10.31 1.69
C PHE A 23 2.13 -10.04 0.31
N ALA A 24 1.57 -9.10 -0.44
CA ALA A 24 2.09 -8.68 -1.75
C ALA A 24 3.57 -8.24 -1.67
N VAL A 25 3.89 -7.38 -0.69
CA VAL A 25 5.26 -6.88 -0.46
C VAL A 25 6.20 -8.02 -0.08
N PHE A 26 5.78 -8.89 0.84
CA PHE A 26 6.57 -10.03 1.28
C PHE A 26 6.86 -11.00 0.12
N SER A 27 5.85 -11.34 -0.69
CA SER A 27 6.03 -12.18 -1.88
C SER A 27 6.98 -11.54 -2.91
N ALA A 28 6.88 -10.22 -3.13
CA ALA A 28 7.76 -9.51 -4.05
C ALA A 28 9.23 -9.52 -3.57
N LEU A 29 9.47 -9.39 -2.25
CA LEU A 29 10.82 -9.39 -1.67
C LEU A 29 11.46 -10.78 -1.66
N LEU A 30 10.68 -11.85 -1.52
CA LEU A 30 11.20 -13.22 -1.45
C LEU A 30 11.60 -13.80 -2.81
N GLY A 31 11.16 -13.23 -3.93
CA GLY A 31 11.64 -13.68 -5.23
C GLY A 31 10.76 -13.27 -6.39
N SER A 32 11.17 -12.24 -7.12
CA SER A 32 10.58 -11.82 -8.40
C SER A 32 11.17 -12.54 -9.62
N ALA A 33 12.04 -13.54 -9.43
CA ALA A 33 12.75 -14.19 -10.53
C ALA A 33 11.86 -15.02 -11.47
N THR A 34 10.61 -15.30 -11.09
CA THR A 34 9.65 -16.03 -11.94
C THR A 34 8.35 -15.26 -12.16
N ILE A 35 7.73 -15.51 -13.31
CA ILE A 35 6.43 -14.93 -13.69
C ILE A 35 5.35 -15.30 -12.66
N ILE A 36 5.37 -16.54 -12.15
CA ILE A 36 4.38 -17.05 -11.19
C ILE A 36 4.43 -16.25 -9.88
N LEU A 37 5.62 -16.04 -9.31
CA LEU A 37 5.77 -15.30 -8.06
C LEU A 37 5.44 -13.80 -8.24
N SER A 38 5.81 -13.22 -9.38
CA SER A 38 5.46 -11.84 -9.72
C SER A 38 3.93 -11.65 -9.86
N PHE A 39 3.23 -12.64 -10.41
CA PHE A 39 1.78 -12.64 -10.50
C PHE A 39 1.12 -12.79 -9.12
N VAL A 40 1.59 -13.74 -8.29
CA VAL A 40 1.10 -13.94 -6.92
C VAL A 40 1.34 -12.70 -6.05
N ALA A 41 2.45 -11.99 -6.24
CA ALA A 41 2.73 -10.76 -5.50
C ALA A 41 1.78 -9.61 -5.87
N SER A 42 1.31 -9.53 -7.12
CA SER A 42 0.52 -8.38 -7.60
C SER A 42 -0.98 -8.50 -7.32
N LEU A 43 -1.58 -9.70 -7.40
CA LEU A 43 -3.02 -9.89 -7.21
C LEU A 43 -3.57 -9.41 -5.84
N PRO A 44 -2.93 -9.72 -4.69
CA PRO A 44 -3.42 -9.32 -3.38
C PRO A 44 -3.45 -7.80 -3.22
N SER A 45 -2.42 -7.11 -3.71
CA SER A 45 -2.38 -5.64 -3.69
C SER A 45 -3.44 -5.02 -4.61
N LEU A 46 -3.77 -5.67 -5.73
CA LEU A 46 -4.85 -5.23 -6.62
C LEU A 46 -6.23 -5.42 -5.95
N ALA A 47 -6.46 -6.56 -5.31
CA ALA A 47 -7.68 -6.79 -4.53
C ALA A 47 -7.83 -5.75 -3.39
N ALA A 48 -6.73 -5.42 -2.70
CA ALA A 48 -6.70 -4.42 -1.64
C ALA A 48 -7.13 -3.02 -2.13
N ILE A 49 -6.65 -2.57 -3.29
CA ILE A 49 -7.03 -1.25 -3.84
C ILE A 49 -8.49 -1.23 -4.31
N VAL A 50 -9.01 -2.34 -4.85
CA VAL A 50 -10.43 -2.47 -5.20
C VAL A 50 -11.31 -2.38 -3.95
N LEU A 51 -10.97 -3.10 -2.88
CA LEU A 51 -11.70 -3.04 -1.61
C LEU A 51 -11.69 -1.63 -1.01
N ASN A 52 -10.56 -0.92 -1.10
CA ASN A 52 -10.44 0.46 -0.69
C ASN A 52 -11.43 1.37 -1.42
N TYR A 53 -11.46 1.35 -2.75
CA TYR A 53 -12.36 2.21 -3.51
C TYR A 53 -13.83 1.83 -3.33
N TRP A 54 -14.14 0.53 -3.36
CA TRP A 54 -15.51 0.04 -3.20
C TRP A 54 -16.12 0.44 -1.86
N ASN A 55 -15.35 0.36 -0.77
CA ASN A 55 -15.83 0.65 0.59
C ASN A 55 -15.55 2.09 1.03
N ARG A 56 -14.99 2.95 0.16
CA ARG A 56 -14.56 4.31 0.53
C ARG A 56 -15.69 5.15 1.11
N GLY A 57 -16.90 5.01 0.56
CA GLY A 57 -18.08 5.72 1.05
C GLY A 57 -18.46 5.35 2.49
N ALA A 58 -18.21 4.11 2.91
CA ALA A 58 -18.60 3.60 4.23
C ALA A 58 -17.70 4.10 5.37
N VAL A 59 -16.48 4.54 5.06
CA VAL A 59 -15.51 5.03 6.06
C VAL A 59 -15.41 6.55 6.11
N ARG A 60 -16.15 7.28 5.27
CA ARG A 60 -16.18 8.75 5.28
C ARG A 60 -16.54 9.30 6.65
N ASP A 61 -15.93 10.42 7.01
CA ASP A 61 -16.07 11.10 8.29
C ASP A 61 -15.69 10.24 9.51
N THR A 62 -15.04 9.09 9.31
CA THR A 62 -14.44 8.29 10.38
C THR A 62 -12.92 8.43 10.32
N TRP A 63 -12.22 8.05 11.39
CA TRP A 63 -10.75 8.04 11.38
C TRP A 63 -10.17 7.02 10.38
N LEU A 64 -10.94 6.01 9.94
CA LEU A 64 -10.52 5.06 8.90
C LEU A 64 -10.38 5.70 7.53
N ASP A 65 -11.03 6.84 7.27
CA ASP A 65 -10.90 7.55 5.98
C ASP A 65 -9.43 7.90 5.69
N SER A 66 -8.69 8.28 6.73
CA SER A 66 -7.25 8.55 6.66
C SER A 66 -6.41 7.30 6.32
N HIS A 67 -6.82 6.11 6.79
CA HIS A 67 -6.16 4.84 6.46
C HIS A 67 -6.42 4.45 5.00
N PHE A 68 -7.66 4.60 4.54
CA PHE A 68 -8.00 4.35 3.13
C PHE A 68 -7.23 5.29 2.21
N SER A 69 -7.16 6.58 2.54
CA SER A 69 -6.32 7.56 1.81
C SER A 69 -4.84 7.16 1.83
N TRP A 70 -4.33 6.72 2.98
CA TRP A 70 -2.95 6.27 3.11
C TRP A 70 -2.64 5.05 2.25
N GLN A 71 -3.50 4.04 2.26
CA GLN A 71 -3.35 2.81 1.48
C GLN A 71 -3.44 3.09 -0.02
N ILE A 72 -4.45 3.86 -0.46
CA ILE A 72 -4.62 4.28 -1.85
C ILE A 72 -3.39 5.04 -2.34
N ARG A 73 -2.92 6.07 -1.59
CA ARG A 73 -1.72 6.82 -1.96
C ARG A 73 -0.48 5.93 -2.05
N THR A 74 -0.32 4.99 -1.11
CA THR A 74 0.82 4.05 -1.12
C THR A 74 0.79 3.21 -2.39
N PHE A 75 -0.36 2.64 -2.75
CA PHE A 75 -0.51 1.85 -3.97
C PHE A 75 -0.08 2.63 -5.23
N TRP A 76 -0.62 3.84 -5.42
CA TRP A 76 -0.33 4.61 -6.64
C TRP A 76 1.12 5.10 -6.71
N TRP A 77 1.72 5.50 -5.59
CA TRP A 77 3.14 5.86 -5.56
C TRP A 77 4.03 4.66 -5.85
N THR A 78 3.73 3.49 -5.29
CA THR A 78 4.46 2.26 -5.60
C THR A 78 4.34 1.91 -7.07
N LEU A 79 3.13 1.96 -7.63
CA LEU A 79 2.89 1.68 -9.04
C LEU A 79 3.66 2.66 -9.96
N ALA A 80 3.65 3.95 -9.64
CA ALA A 80 4.40 4.96 -10.38
C ALA A 80 5.91 4.67 -10.36
N TRP A 81 6.46 4.33 -9.20
CA TRP A 81 7.88 3.98 -9.08
C TRP A 81 8.25 2.69 -9.80
N ILE A 82 7.36 1.68 -9.81
CA ILE A 82 7.55 0.46 -10.60
C ILE A 82 7.64 0.82 -12.09
N VAL A 83 6.73 1.65 -12.60
CA VAL A 83 6.75 2.10 -14.01
C VAL A 83 8.05 2.85 -14.32
N ILE A 84 8.49 3.76 -13.46
CA ILE A 84 9.76 4.50 -13.62
C ILE A 84 10.95 3.54 -13.66
N ALA A 85 11.03 2.60 -12.72
CA ALA A 85 12.11 1.62 -12.66
C ALA A 85 12.12 0.73 -13.91
N THR A 86 10.96 0.29 -14.39
CA THR A 86 10.84 -0.48 -15.64
C THR A 86 11.37 0.30 -16.84
N VAL A 87 11.04 1.60 -16.97
CA VAL A 87 11.56 2.45 -18.04
C VAL A 87 13.09 2.60 -17.95
N LEU A 88 13.63 2.82 -16.76
CA LEU A 88 15.06 3.00 -16.53
C LEU A 88 15.89 1.76 -16.96
N VAL A 89 15.37 0.55 -16.74
CA VAL A 89 16.05 -0.71 -17.09
C VAL A 89 16.29 -0.84 -18.60
N PHE A 90 15.49 -0.20 -19.46
CA PHE A 90 15.72 -0.21 -20.92
C PHE A 90 16.93 0.63 -21.35
N THR A 91 17.59 1.33 -20.43
CA THR A 91 18.82 2.09 -20.70
C THR A 91 19.97 1.53 -19.88
N LEU A 92 21.15 1.37 -20.48
CA LEU A 92 22.32 0.85 -19.77
C LEU A 92 22.70 1.72 -18.56
N ILE A 93 22.57 3.05 -18.71
CA ILE A 93 22.86 4.04 -17.65
C ILE A 93 21.77 4.04 -16.57
N GLY A 94 20.53 3.69 -16.92
CA GLY A 94 19.39 3.69 -16.00
C GLY A 94 19.33 2.48 -15.05
N ILE A 95 20.01 1.38 -15.37
CA ILE A 95 20.00 0.15 -14.55
C ILE A 95 20.42 0.41 -13.09
N PRO A 96 21.55 1.09 -12.79
CA PRO A 96 21.90 1.40 -11.40
C PRO A 96 20.83 2.22 -10.67
N PHE A 97 20.18 3.16 -11.36
CA PHE A 97 19.11 3.96 -10.78
C PHE A 97 17.83 3.13 -10.54
N ALA A 98 17.51 2.20 -11.44
CA ALA A 98 16.39 1.28 -11.26
C ALA A 98 16.61 0.37 -10.04
N LEU A 99 17.81 -0.16 -9.85
CA LEU A 99 18.17 -0.96 -8.68
C LEU A 99 18.09 -0.16 -7.38
N ALA A 100 18.62 1.07 -7.38
CA ALA A 100 18.53 1.97 -6.23
C ALA A 100 17.07 2.31 -5.91
N ALA A 101 16.26 2.65 -6.92
CA ALA A 101 14.84 2.92 -6.77
C ALA A 101 14.10 1.70 -6.20
N PHE A 102 14.39 0.48 -6.67
CA PHE A 102 13.79 -0.74 -6.17
C PHE A 102 14.03 -0.93 -4.66
N VAL A 103 15.27 -0.75 -4.19
CA VAL A 103 15.61 -0.88 -2.76
C VAL A 103 14.94 0.20 -1.92
N ILE A 104 15.03 1.46 -2.35
CA ILE A 104 14.45 2.61 -1.63
C ILE A 104 12.93 2.48 -1.53
N VAL A 105 12.27 2.18 -2.64
CA VAL A 105 10.81 2.07 -2.72
C VAL A 105 10.34 0.85 -1.92
N SER A 106 11.03 -0.29 -2.03
CA SER A 106 10.73 -1.47 -1.21
C SER A 106 10.76 -1.16 0.29
N ALA A 107 11.83 -0.54 0.77
CA ALA A 107 11.95 -0.13 2.17
C ALA A 107 10.86 0.87 2.57
N TRP A 108 10.57 1.85 1.71
CA TRP A 108 9.52 2.83 1.92
C TRP A 108 8.13 2.19 2.02
N VAL A 109 7.78 1.25 1.14
CA VAL A 109 6.48 0.55 1.18
C VAL A 109 6.36 -0.30 2.45
N VAL A 110 7.39 -1.06 2.82
CA VAL A 110 7.40 -1.83 4.08
C VAL A 110 7.12 -0.92 5.26
N TYR A 111 7.84 0.21 5.36
CA TYR A 111 7.58 1.22 6.39
C TYR A 111 6.13 1.71 6.37
N ARG A 112 5.59 2.08 5.20
CA ARG A 112 4.22 2.61 5.04
C ARG A 112 3.17 1.62 5.50
N VAL A 113 3.32 0.33 5.17
CA VAL A 113 2.41 -0.74 5.56
C VAL A 113 2.49 -1.00 7.07
N VAL A 114 3.71 -1.18 7.61
CA VAL A 114 3.90 -1.42 9.05
C VAL A 114 3.40 -0.25 9.89
N ARG A 115 3.76 0.99 9.52
CA ARG A 115 3.31 2.20 10.23
C ARG A 115 1.79 2.35 10.20
N GLY A 116 1.18 2.09 9.04
CA GLY A 116 -0.27 2.20 8.88
C GLY A 116 -1.03 1.14 9.68
N TRP A 117 -0.54 -0.09 9.66
CA TRP A 117 -1.15 -1.21 10.38
C TRP A 117 -0.99 -1.06 11.89
N TRP A 118 0.16 -0.60 12.37
CA TRP A 118 0.36 -0.32 13.80
C TRP A 118 -0.65 0.73 14.29
N ARG A 119 -0.75 1.88 13.60
CA ARG A 119 -1.71 2.93 14.01
C ARG A 119 -3.16 2.44 13.98
N LEU A 120 -3.51 1.58 13.02
CA LEU A 120 -4.82 0.95 12.97
C LEU A 120 -5.07 0.07 14.22
N ALA A 121 -4.07 -0.70 14.65
CA ALA A 121 -4.16 -1.53 15.85
C ALA A 121 -4.34 -0.67 17.13
N ASP A 122 -3.71 0.52 17.17
CA ASP A 122 -3.86 1.48 18.27
C ASP A 122 -5.16 2.30 18.20
N GLY A 123 -6.01 2.10 17.17
CA GLY A 123 -7.22 2.89 16.96
C GLY A 123 -6.95 4.36 16.60
N GLN A 124 -5.76 4.67 16.09
CA GLN A 124 -5.30 6.02 15.79
C GLN A 124 -5.41 6.34 14.30
N PRO A 125 -5.85 7.55 13.91
CA PRO A 125 -5.85 7.96 12.51
C PRO A 125 -4.44 8.01 11.94
N MET A 126 -4.33 7.91 10.61
CA MET A 126 -3.09 8.23 9.92
C MET A 126 -2.79 9.72 10.02
N PRO A 127 -1.51 10.11 10.14
CA PRO A 127 -1.14 11.51 10.08
C PRO A 127 -1.52 12.02 8.68
N GLU A 128 -2.54 12.87 8.62
CA GLU A 128 -2.83 13.67 7.43
C GLU A 128 -2.22 15.05 7.63
N LYS A 129 -1.76 15.64 6.53
CA LYS A 129 -1.30 17.03 6.52
C LYS A 129 -2.56 17.86 6.81
N THR A 130 -2.63 18.49 7.98
CA THR A 130 -3.57 19.58 8.22
C THR A 130 -3.47 20.55 7.05
N ASP A 131 -4.60 20.82 6.41
CA ASP A 131 -4.75 21.71 5.25
C ASP A 131 -3.97 23.03 5.41
#